data_AF-A0A3D5YLN4-F1
#
_entry.id   AF-A0A3D5YLN4-F1
#
_cell.length_a   1.000
_cell.length_b   1.000
_cell.length_c   1.000
_cell.angle_alpha   90.00
_cell.angle_beta   90.00
_cell.angle_gamma   90.00
#
_symmetry.space_group_name_H-M   'P 1'
#
loop_
_entity.id
_entity.type
_entity.pdbx_description
1 polymer ?
#
loop_
_entity_poly.entity_id
_entity_poly.type
_entity_poly.pdbx_seq_one_letter_code
_entity_poly.pdbx_strand_id
1 'polypeptide(L)'
;KSLKVGFIELNSAQHKVSITLELTSVFGIQVYEDANRNGKMDRGIFTQPKERYAFSNAAWITLGKPDIEEMLVKKTGTSTQVHFQLKSVTYF
;
A
#
# COMPACT_ATOMS: atom_id res chain seq x y z
N LYS A 1 7.09 -14.47 8.47
CA LYS A 1 6.66 -13.15 7.93
C LYS A 1 5.72 -12.51 8.95
N SER A 2 6.06 -11.34 9.50
CA SER A 2 5.16 -10.59 10.38
C SER A 2 4.41 -9.53 9.56
N LEU A 3 3.08 -9.55 9.60
CA LEU A 3 2.26 -8.46 9.07
C LEU A 3 2.16 -7.36 10.12
N LYS A 4 2.39 -6.11 9.73
CA LYS A 4 2.14 -4.92 10.54
C LYS A 4 1.10 -4.07 9.80
N VAL A 5 0.05 -3.66 10.51
CA VAL A 5 -1.07 -2.88 9.96
C VAL A 5 -1.27 -1.65 10.82
N GLY A 6 -1.56 -0.52 10.19
CA GLY A 6 -1.87 0.74 10.85
C GLY A 6 -2.73 1.63 9.95
N PHE A 7 -3.27 2.69 10.51
CA PHE A 7 -4.08 3.69 9.80
C PHE A 7 -3.55 5.08 10.09
N ILE A 8 -3.49 5.92 9.07
CA ILE A 8 -2.99 7.30 9.16
C ILE A 8 -3.88 8.18 8.31
N GLU A 9 -4.44 9.23 8.92
CA GLU A 9 -5.21 10.24 8.19
C GLU A 9 -4.26 11.13 7.35
N LEU A 10 -4.60 11.30 6.07
CA LEU A 10 -3.90 12.21 5.17
C LEU A 10 -4.67 13.51 5.06
N ASN A 11 -4.05 14.62 5.47
CA ASN A 11 -4.67 15.94 5.43
C ASN A 11 -4.50 16.66 4.08
N SER A 12 -3.56 16.21 3.24
CA SER A 12 -3.33 16.75 1.89
C SER A 12 -2.50 15.79 1.03
N ALA A 13 -2.48 16.02 -0.30
CA ALA A 13 -1.68 15.25 -1.24
C ALA A 13 -0.15 15.41 -1.05
N GLN A 14 0.29 16.48 -0.38
CA GLN A 14 1.70 16.73 -0.07
C GLN A 14 2.10 16.24 1.33
N HIS A 15 1.15 15.69 2.11
CA HIS A 15 1.42 15.22 3.46
C HIS A 15 2.40 14.04 3.44
N LYS A 16 3.56 14.23 4.04
CA LYS A 16 4.55 13.16 4.25
C LYS A 16 4.27 12.45 5.56
N VAL A 17 4.26 11.13 5.53
CA VAL A 17 3.99 10.28 6.69
C VAL A 17 5.23 9.49 7.05
N SER A 18 5.58 9.49 8.33
CA SER A 18 6.67 8.68 8.89
C SER A 18 6.07 7.59 9.77
N ILE A 19 6.45 6.34 9.51
CA ILE A 19 5.99 5.18 10.27
C ILE A 19 7.21 4.47 10.85
N THR A 20 7.25 4.36 12.18
CA THR A 20 8.33 3.64 12.88
C THR A 20 7.91 2.18 13.07
N LEU A 21 8.58 1.27 12.37
CA LEU A 21 8.32 -0.17 12.43
C LEU A 21 9.65 -0.94 12.44
N GLU A 22 9.69 -2.03 13.19
CA GLU A 22 10.75 -3.04 13.06
C GLU A 22 10.48 -3.88 11.80
N LEU A 23 11.29 -3.65 10.76
CA LEU A 23 11.20 -4.31 9.46
C LEU A 23 12.44 -5.17 9.19
N THR A 24 12.23 -6.27 8.47
CA THR A 24 13.32 -7.07 7.88
C THR A 24 14.10 -6.28 6.83
N SER A 25 15.27 -6.78 6.43
CA SER A 25 16.12 -6.14 5.40
C SER A 25 15.43 -5.97 4.05
N VAL A 26 14.44 -6.82 3.77
CA VAL A 26 13.58 -6.75 2.59
C VAL A 26 12.13 -6.84 3.05
N PHE A 27 11.26 -5.99 2.53
CA PHE A 27 9.86 -5.91 2.92
C PHE A 27 8.98 -5.45 1.75
N GLY A 28 7.67 -5.70 1.85
CA GLY A 28 6.67 -5.16 0.93
C GLY A 28 5.64 -4.33 1.70
N ILE A 29 5.09 -3.32 1.05
CA ILE A 29 4.06 -2.43 1.59
C ILE A 29 2.87 -2.47 0.63
N GLN A 30 1.68 -2.56 1.21
CA GLN A 30 0.42 -2.29 0.52
C GLN A 30 -0.23 -1.09 1.21
N VAL A 31 -0.66 -0.10 0.43
CA VAL A 31 -1.44 1.04 0.91
C VAL A 31 -2.77 1.09 0.16
N TYR A 32 -3.83 1.51 0.85
CA TYR A 32 -5.15 1.71 0.26
C TYR A 32 -5.88 2.85 0.97
N GLU A 33 -6.75 3.54 0.23
CA GLU A 33 -7.76 4.42 0.81
C GLU A 33 -8.78 3.57 1.57
N ASP A 34 -9.19 3.98 2.77
CA ASP A 34 -10.26 3.37 3.55
C ASP A 34 -11.36 4.42 3.77
N ALA A 35 -12.28 4.49 2.80
CA ALA A 35 -13.28 5.54 2.72
C ALA A 35 -14.37 5.41 3.79
N ASN A 36 -14.67 4.19 4.22
CA ASN A 36 -15.70 3.90 5.23
C ASN A 36 -15.14 3.59 6.63
N ARG A 37 -13.81 3.66 6.80
CA ARG A 37 -13.08 3.47 8.06
C ARG A 37 -13.29 2.08 8.68
N ASN A 38 -13.45 1.05 7.85
CA ASN A 38 -13.67 -0.32 8.33
C ASN A 38 -12.38 -1.12 8.54
N GLY A 39 -11.22 -0.52 8.25
CA GLY A 39 -9.88 -1.12 8.39
C GLY A 39 -9.57 -2.16 7.31
N LYS A 40 -10.35 -2.24 6.24
CA LYS A 40 -10.21 -3.21 5.15
C LYS A 40 -10.44 -2.51 3.82
N MET A 41 -9.80 -3.05 2.79
CA MET A 41 -10.08 -2.62 1.42
C MET A 41 -11.46 -3.14 0.99
N ASP A 42 -12.33 -2.23 0.57
CA ASP A 42 -13.64 -2.55 0.03
C ASP A 42 -13.53 -3.24 -1.33
N ARG A 43 -14.34 -4.29 -1.50
CA ARG A 43 -14.33 -5.12 -2.71
C ARG A 43 -15.73 -5.25 -3.32
N GLY A 44 -15.79 -5.27 -4.64
CA GLY A 44 -17.00 -5.50 -5.43
C GLY A 44 -17.11 -6.93 -5.95
N ILE A 45 -17.86 -7.06 -7.06
CA ILE A 45 -17.96 -8.32 -7.81
C ILE A 45 -16.57 -8.79 -8.26
N PHE A 46 -16.35 -10.11 -8.27
CA PHE A 46 -15.06 -10.71 -8.64
C PHE A 46 -13.85 -10.16 -7.86
N THR A 47 -14.04 -9.76 -6.60
CA THR A 47 -13.00 -9.20 -5.72
C THR A 47 -12.38 -7.88 -6.21
N GLN A 48 -13.04 -7.17 -7.12
CA GLN A 48 -12.58 -5.90 -7.67
C GLN A 48 -12.38 -4.87 -6.54
N PRO A 49 -11.18 -4.27 -6.39
CA PRO A 49 -10.96 -3.16 -5.47
C PRO A 49 -11.86 -1.98 -5.81
N LYS A 50 -12.56 -1.42 -4.82
CA LYS A 50 -13.38 -0.21 -4.98
C LYS A 50 -12.65 1.08 -4.63
N GLU A 51 -11.60 0.95 -3.82
CA GLU A 51 -10.78 2.04 -3.32
C GLU A 51 -9.44 2.07 -4.05
N ARG A 52 -8.78 3.24 -4.07
CA ARG A 52 -7.46 3.32 -4.69
C ARG A 52 -6.43 2.61 -3.83
N TYR A 53 -5.46 1.98 -4.49
CA TYR A 53 -4.41 1.25 -3.81
C TYR A 53 -3.09 1.32 -4.56
N ALA A 54 -2.02 0.96 -3.86
CA ALA A 54 -0.70 0.78 -4.44
C ALA A 54 0.07 -0.29 -3.66
N PHE A 55 1.04 -0.90 -4.34
CA PHE A 55 2.06 -1.72 -3.73
C PHE A 55 3.42 -1.02 -3.84
N SER A 56 4.33 -1.37 -2.94
CA SER A 56 5.71 -0.87 -3.01
C SER A 56 6.41 -1.37 -4.27
N ASN A 57 7.55 -0.74 -4.59
CA ASN A 57 8.33 -1.03 -5.80
C ASN A 57 7.52 -0.84 -7.11
N ALA A 58 6.51 0.02 -7.07
CA ALA A 58 5.60 0.30 -8.19
C ALA A 58 4.90 -0.93 -8.78
N ALA A 59 4.86 -2.05 -8.05
CA ALA A 59 4.14 -3.25 -8.46
C ALA A 59 2.65 -2.92 -8.64
N TRP A 60 2.08 -3.39 -9.75
CA TRP A 60 0.71 -3.07 -10.12
C TRP A 60 0.02 -4.23 -10.83
N ILE A 61 -1.16 -4.60 -10.33
CA ILE A 61 -2.07 -5.53 -10.97
C ILE A 61 -3.50 -5.01 -10.77
N THR A 62 -4.36 -5.19 -11.77
CA THR A 62 -5.76 -4.72 -11.75
C THR A 62 -6.66 -5.60 -10.90
N LEU A 63 -6.46 -6.92 -10.92
CA LEU A 63 -7.21 -7.87 -10.11
C LEU A 63 -6.22 -8.85 -9.46
N GLY A 64 -6.35 -9.03 -8.15
CA GLY A 64 -5.47 -9.91 -7.37
C GLY A 64 -4.37 -9.15 -6.63
N LYS A 65 -3.28 -9.86 -6.33
CA LYS A 65 -2.05 -9.29 -5.75
C LYS A 65 -0.90 -9.54 -6.73
N PRO A 66 0.04 -8.60 -6.86
CA PRO A 66 1.28 -8.84 -7.60
C PRO A 66 2.06 -9.99 -6.97
N ASP A 67 3.04 -10.50 -7.69
CA ASP A 67 3.96 -11.46 -7.12
C ASP A 67 4.73 -10.79 -5.97
N ILE A 68 5.01 -11.56 -4.92
CA ILE A 68 5.65 -11.03 -3.72
C ILE A 68 6.96 -10.33 -4.09
N GLU A 69 7.73 -10.94 -4.98
CA GLU A 69 9.04 -10.46 -5.45
C GLU A 69 8.95 -9.09 -6.12
N GLU A 70 7.89 -8.82 -6.87
CA GLU A 70 7.66 -7.53 -7.52
C GLU A 70 7.40 -6.42 -6.50
N MET A 71 6.84 -6.75 -5.33
CA MET A 71 6.52 -5.78 -4.29
C MET A 71 7.70 -5.46 -3.37
N LEU A 72 8.79 -6.24 -3.41
CA LEU A 72 9.86 -6.14 -2.42
C LEU A 72 10.72 -4.88 -2.59
N VAL A 73 10.97 -4.21 -1.47
CA VAL A 73 11.90 -3.09 -1.35
C VAL A 73 12.99 -3.47 -0.35
N LYS A 74 14.22 -3.03 -0.61
CA LYS A 74 15.34 -3.18 0.32
C LYS A 74 15.38 -2.00 1.29
N LYS A 75 15.56 -2.29 2.58
CA LYS A 75 15.79 -1.26 3.60
C LYS A 75 17.04 -0.46 3.28
N THR A 76 16.95 0.87 3.32
CA THR A 76 18.07 1.79 3.15
C THR A 76 18.37 2.50 4.45
N GLY A 77 19.58 2.31 5.01
CA GLY A 77 20.00 2.98 6.25
C GLY A 77 19.01 2.86 7.41
N THR A 78 18.87 3.95 8.16
CA THR A 78 17.94 4.04 9.30
C THR A 78 16.50 4.34 8.88
N SER A 79 16.29 4.95 7.71
CA SER A 79 14.97 5.30 7.16
C SER A 79 14.91 5.01 5.67
N THR A 80 13.84 4.34 5.25
CA THR A 80 13.58 4.02 3.84
C THR A 80 12.42 4.84 3.33
N GLN A 81 12.67 5.68 2.34
CA GLN A 81 11.63 6.44 1.67
C GLN A 81 10.98 5.58 0.58
N VAL A 82 9.66 5.49 0.60
CA VAL A 82 8.88 4.83 -0.46
C VAL A 82 7.83 5.81 -0.97
N HIS A 83 7.72 5.94 -2.28
CA HIS A 83 6.70 6.76 -2.93
C HIS A 83 5.60 5.86 -3.50
N PHE A 84 4.35 6.27 -3.33
CA PHE A 84 3.20 5.55 -3.83
C PHE A 84 2.36 6.45 -4.74
N GLN A 85 2.04 5.94 -5.91
CA GLN A 85 0.97 6.47 -6.74
C GLN A 85 -0.22 5.54 -6.64
N LEU A 86 -1.26 5.97 -5.93
CA LEU A 86 -2.49 5.20 -5.76
C LEU A 86 -3.27 5.20 -7.08
N LYS A 87 -3.68 4.00 -7.51
CA LYS A 87 -4.44 3.79 -8.74
C LYS A 87 -5.79 3.17 -8.43
N SER A 88 -6.78 3.44 -9.27
CA SER A 88 -8.09 2.78 -9.24
C SER A 88 -8.26 1.87 -10.44
N VAL A 89 -9.14 0.89 -10.31
CA VAL A 89 -9.63 0.05 -11.41
C VAL A 89 -11.05 0.42 -11.85
N THR A 90 -11.66 1.40 -11.18
CA THR A 90 -13.02 1.90 -11.47
C THR A 90 -13.05 3.10 -12.41
N TYR A 91 -11.90 3.75 -12.65
CA TYR A 91 -11.77 4.91 -13.54
C TYR A 91 -10.65 4.62 -14.54
N PHE A 92 -11.00 4.47 -15.81
CA PHE A 92 -10.06 4.31 -16.94
C PHE A 92 -9.87 5.64 -17.66
#